data_AF-H9FGB3-F1
#
_entry.id   AF-H9FGB3-F1
#
_cell.length_a   1.000
_cell.length_b   1.000
_cell.length_c   1.000
_cell.angle_alpha   90.00
_cell.angle_beta   90.00
_cell.angle_gamma   90.00
#
_symmetry.space_group_name_H-M   'P 1'
#
loop_
_entity.id
_entity.type
_entity.pdbx_description
1 polymer ?
#
loop_
_entity_poly.entity_id
_entity_poly.type
_entity_poly.pdbx_seq_one_letter_code
_entity_poly.pdbx_strand_id
1 'polypeptide(L)'
;GTSSDCQPCPRPGGSSCAVVPKTKEVVCTNCPTGTTGKRCELCDDGYFGDPLGRNGPVRLCRLCQCNDNIDPNAVGNCNRLTGECLKCIYNTAGFYCDRCKDGFFGNPLAPNPADKCKACSCNPYGTVKQ
;
A
#
# COMPACT_ATOMS: atom_id res chain seq x y z
N GLY A 1 30.88 19.53 -25.30
CA GLY A 1 29.46 19.18 -25.21
C GLY A 1 28.65 20.44 -25.28
N THR A 2 27.54 20.42 -26.00
CA THR A 2 26.56 21.52 -26.07
C THR A 2 25.53 21.39 -24.95
N SER A 3 24.84 22.47 -24.61
CA SER A 3 23.77 22.46 -23.59
C SER A 3 22.58 21.57 -23.95
N SER A 4 22.43 21.19 -25.23
CA SER A 4 21.44 20.23 -25.73
C SER A 4 21.85 18.76 -25.57
N ASP A 5 23.09 18.47 -25.20
CA ASP A 5 23.55 17.08 -25.02
C ASP A 5 22.96 16.45 -23.74
N CYS A 6 22.56 17.29 -22.78
CA CYS A 6 21.97 16.87 -21.51
C CYS A 6 20.44 17.06 -21.54
N GLN A 7 19.69 15.96 -21.50
CA GLN A 7 18.24 16.03 -21.35
C GLN A 7 17.82 15.99 -19.88
N PRO A 8 16.77 16.75 -19.49
CA PRO A 8 16.19 16.66 -18.17
C PRO A 8 15.67 15.25 -17.88
N CYS A 9 15.74 14.83 -16.62
CA CYS A 9 15.19 13.55 -16.21
C CYS A 9 13.67 13.51 -16.45
N PRO A 10 13.07 12.34 -16.75
CA PRO A 10 11.66 12.22 -17.15
C PRO A 10 10.61 12.55 -16.07
N ARG A 11 11.04 12.94 -14.86
CA ARG A 11 10.19 13.07 -13.67
C ARG A 11 10.02 14.56 -13.34
N PRO A 12 8.78 15.08 -13.25
CA PRO A 12 8.55 16.43 -12.77
C PRO A 12 9.02 16.55 -11.31
N GLY A 13 9.85 17.55 -11.01
CA GLY A 13 10.32 17.83 -9.64
C GLY A 13 11.82 17.57 -9.36
N GLY A 14 12.63 17.23 -10.36
CA GLY A 14 14.09 17.29 -10.23
C GLY A 14 14.78 16.08 -9.59
N SER A 15 14.20 14.89 -9.68
CA SER A 15 14.88 13.65 -9.29
C SER A 15 16.16 13.44 -10.13
N SER A 16 17.29 13.14 -9.49
CA SER A 16 18.50 12.71 -10.20
C SER A 16 18.26 11.39 -10.92
N CYS A 17 18.83 11.23 -12.11
CA CYS A 17 18.73 10.00 -12.89
C CYS A 17 20.10 9.54 -13.40
N ALA A 18 20.21 8.24 -13.65
CA ALA A 18 21.40 7.59 -14.18
C ALA A 18 21.02 6.69 -15.35
N VAL A 19 21.95 6.48 -16.27
CA VAL A 19 21.79 5.54 -17.37
C VAL A 19 22.38 4.19 -16.96
N VAL A 20 21.58 3.13 -17.02
CA VAL A 20 22.04 1.77 -16.76
C VAL A 20 22.95 1.33 -17.94
N PRO A 21 24.24 1.00 -17.72
CA PRO A 21 25.20 0.80 -18.82
C PRO A 21 24.82 -0.30 -19.81
N LYS A 22 24.16 -1.36 -19.33
CA LYS A 22 23.76 -2.52 -20.16
C LYS A 22 22.52 -2.27 -21.00
N THR A 23 21.51 -1.62 -20.42
CA THR A 23 20.19 -1.45 -21.06
C THR A 23 20.03 -0.07 -21.71
N LYS A 24 20.96 0.85 -21.45
CA LYS A 24 20.84 2.28 -21.78
C LYS A 24 19.57 2.93 -21.23
N GLU A 25 18.96 2.32 -20.23
CA GLU A 25 17.71 2.80 -19.64
C GLU A 25 18.00 3.91 -18.62
N VAL A 26 17.23 4.98 -18.68
CA VAL A 26 17.30 6.08 -17.70
C VAL A 26 16.46 5.70 -16.49
N VAL A 27 17.10 5.58 -15.33
CA VAL A 27 16.47 5.29 -14.04
C VAL A 27 16.66 6.45 -13.09
N CYS A 28 15.61 6.81 -12.36
CA CYS A 28 15.70 7.76 -11.25
C CYS A 28 16.44 7.11 -10.08
N THR A 29 17.43 7.82 -9.54
CA THR A 29 18.25 7.33 -8.42
C THR A 29 17.73 7.81 -7.07
N ASN A 30 16.96 8.91 -7.06
CA ASN A 30 16.36 9.47 -5.85
C ASN A 30 14.86 9.71 -6.06
N CYS A 31 14.06 8.75 -5.64
CA CYS A 31 12.61 8.88 -5.62
C CYS A 31 12.16 9.66 -4.37
N PRO A 32 11.19 10.59 -4.48
CA PRO A 32 10.49 11.15 -3.34
C PRO A 32 9.93 10.06 -2.43
N THR A 33 9.83 10.37 -1.14
CA THR A 33 9.31 9.47 -0.11
C THR A 33 7.98 8.85 -0.52
N GLY A 34 7.88 7.53 -0.36
CA GLY A 34 6.68 6.77 -0.69
C GLY A 34 6.48 6.48 -2.18
N THR A 35 7.45 6.81 -3.04
CA THR A 35 7.43 6.45 -4.48
C THR A 35 8.57 5.51 -4.84
N THR A 36 8.34 4.63 -5.79
CA THR A 36 9.29 3.63 -6.27
C THR A 36 9.10 3.34 -7.76
N GLY A 37 9.97 2.51 -8.33
CA GLY A 37 9.99 2.21 -9.76
C GLY A 37 11.07 2.99 -10.50
N LYS A 38 11.31 2.63 -11.76
CA LYS A 38 12.44 3.15 -12.54
C LYS A 38 12.34 4.64 -12.81
N ARG A 39 11.14 5.16 -12.89
CA ARG A 39 10.82 6.58 -13.05
C ARG A 39 10.02 7.08 -11.86
N CYS A 40 10.09 6.34 -10.76
CA CYS A 40 9.33 6.58 -9.54
C CYS A 40 7.83 6.77 -9.81
N GLU A 41 7.32 5.95 -10.72
CA GLU A 41 5.96 5.98 -11.26
C GLU A 41 4.96 5.19 -10.40
N LEU A 42 5.45 4.45 -9.41
CA LEU A 42 4.66 3.63 -8.52
C LEU A 42 4.73 4.18 -7.09
N CYS A 43 3.74 3.87 -6.27
CA CYS A 43 3.88 4.00 -4.84
C CYS A 43 4.71 2.86 -4.27
N ASP A 44 5.54 3.19 -3.29
CA ASP A 44 6.38 2.23 -2.60
C ASP A 44 5.54 1.29 -1.71
N ASP A 45 6.16 0.24 -1.19
CA ASP A 45 5.46 -0.68 -0.31
C ASP A 45 4.94 0.03 0.96
N GLY A 46 3.71 -0.28 1.36
CA GLY A 46 3.01 0.45 2.42
C GLY A 46 2.43 1.81 2.01
N TYR A 47 2.59 2.22 0.75
CA TYR A 47 1.98 3.44 0.20
C TYR A 47 0.99 3.11 -0.92
N PHE A 48 0.03 4.02 -1.13
CA PHE A 48 -0.91 3.94 -2.23
C PHE A 48 -1.22 5.29 -2.86
N GLY A 49 -1.61 5.27 -4.13
CA GLY A 49 -1.90 6.47 -4.91
C GLY A 49 -1.77 6.22 -6.41
N ASP A 50 -1.76 7.31 -7.18
CA ASP A 50 -1.48 7.32 -8.61
C ASP A 50 -0.66 8.58 -8.93
N PRO A 51 0.67 8.55 -8.68
CA PRO A 51 1.51 9.75 -8.71
C PRO A 51 1.65 10.35 -10.10
N LEU A 52 1.31 9.61 -11.16
CA LEU A 52 1.31 10.07 -12.54
C LEU A 52 -0.10 10.24 -13.14
N GLY A 53 -1.16 9.93 -12.38
CA GLY A 53 -2.55 10.05 -12.86
C GLY A 53 -2.84 9.15 -14.06
N ARG A 54 -2.27 7.94 -14.12
CA ARG A 54 -2.48 7.02 -15.27
C ARG A 54 -3.89 6.42 -15.29
N ASN A 55 -4.54 6.34 -14.14
CA ASN A 55 -5.86 5.73 -13.96
C ASN A 55 -6.91 6.76 -13.50
N GLY A 56 -6.64 8.07 -13.69
CA GLY A 56 -7.54 9.15 -13.27
C GLY A 56 -6.77 10.38 -12.76
N PRO A 57 -7.36 11.19 -11.85
CA PRO A 57 -6.67 12.35 -11.30
C PRO A 57 -5.40 11.92 -10.55
N VAL A 58 -4.38 12.78 -10.60
CA VAL A 58 -3.12 12.58 -9.88
C VAL A 58 -3.40 12.48 -8.39
N ARG A 59 -2.95 11.39 -7.77
CA ARG A 59 -3.02 11.16 -6.33
C ARG A 59 -1.61 10.86 -5.83
N LEU A 60 -1.07 11.75 -5.00
CA LEU A 60 0.24 11.54 -4.38
C LEU A 60 0.23 10.26 -3.54
N CYS A 61 1.39 9.61 -3.45
CA CYS A 61 1.54 8.42 -2.63
C CYS A 61 1.42 8.77 -1.16
N ARG A 62 0.51 8.07 -0.47
CA ARG A 62 0.25 8.23 0.97
C ARG A 62 0.29 6.87 1.66
N LEU A 63 0.62 6.86 2.95
CA LEU A 63 0.67 5.63 3.74
C LEU A 63 -0.70 4.94 3.75
N CYS A 64 -0.67 3.61 3.70
CA CYS A 64 -1.86 2.78 3.84
C CYS A 64 -2.41 2.85 5.26
N GLN A 65 -3.74 2.91 5.36
CA GLN A 65 -4.45 3.11 6.62
C GLN A 65 -5.13 1.81 7.05
N CYS A 66 -4.36 0.85 7.56
CA CYS A 66 -4.88 -0.47 7.92
C CYS A 66 -5.15 -0.64 9.42
N ASN A 67 -5.37 0.46 10.15
CA ASN A 67 -5.68 0.47 11.60
C ASN A 67 -4.71 -0.38 12.45
N ASP A 68 -3.42 -0.38 12.09
CA ASP A 68 -2.36 -1.19 12.71
C ASP A 68 -2.66 -2.70 12.77
N ASN A 69 -3.59 -3.15 11.92
CA ASN A 69 -4.02 -4.54 11.78
C ASN A 69 -3.32 -5.21 10.58
N ILE A 70 -2.04 -4.89 10.37
CA ILE A 70 -1.15 -5.49 9.35
C ILE A 70 0.21 -5.78 9.97
N ASP A 71 0.98 -6.71 9.38
CA ASP A 71 2.37 -6.91 9.76
C ASP A 71 3.25 -5.86 9.03
N PRO A 72 3.90 -4.92 9.74
CA PRO A 72 4.72 -3.89 9.10
C PRO A 72 5.92 -4.43 8.32
N ASN A 73 6.32 -5.70 8.55
CA ASN A 73 7.42 -6.34 7.82
C ASN A 73 6.94 -7.09 6.57
N ALA A 74 5.63 -7.27 6.40
CA ALA A 74 5.08 -7.95 5.23
C ALA A 74 5.01 -6.99 4.03
N VAL A 75 5.51 -7.44 2.88
CA VAL A 75 5.35 -6.70 1.63
C VAL A 75 3.93 -6.82 1.10
N GLY A 76 3.41 -5.77 0.48
CA GLY A 76 2.09 -5.78 -0.16
C GLY A 76 0.94 -5.87 0.86
N ASN A 77 1.06 -5.15 1.98
CA ASN A 77 -0.01 -5.05 2.98
C ASN A 77 -1.30 -4.40 2.44
N CYS A 78 -1.17 -3.55 1.42
CA CYS A 78 -2.26 -2.84 0.79
C CYS A 78 -2.08 -2.77 -0.73
N ASN A 79 -3.18 -2.57 -1.43
CA ASN A 79 -3.19 -2.31 -2.86
C ASN A 79 -2.61 -0.92 -3.14
N ARG A 80 -1.54 -0.87 -3.96
CA ARG A 80 -0.79 0.36 -4.26
C ARG A 80 -1.59 1.41 -5.03
N LEU A 81 -2.73 1.06 -5.64
CA LEU A 81 -3.58 2.00 -6.35
C LEU A 81 -4.78 2.44 -5.50
N THR A 82 -5.48 1.49 -4.89
CA THR A 82 -6.74 1.77 -4.17
C THR A 82 -6.49 2.15 -2.72
N GLY A 83 -5.49 1.56 -2.07
CA GLY A 83 -5.24 1.65 -0.63
C GLY A 83 -5.94 0.59 0.20
N GLU A 84 -6.65 -0.35 -0.44
CA GLU A 84 -7.32 -1.46 0.23
C GLU A 84 -6.30 -2.35 0.93
N CYS A 85 -6.51 -2.62 2.21
CA CYS A 85 -5.68 -3.52 2.99
C CYS A 85 -5.96 -4.98 2.60
N LEU A 86 -4.91 -5.71 2.22
CA LEU A 86 -5.02 -7.06 1.65
C LEU A 86 -4.61 -8.15 2.65
N LYS A 87 -3.88 -7.79 3.72
CA LYS A 87 -3.27 -8.73 4.67
C LYS A 87 -3.67 -8.42 6.11
N CYS A 88 -4.97 -8.29 6.36
CA CYS A 88 -5.49 -8.01 7.70
C CYS A 88 -5.21 -9.15 8.69
N ILE A 89 -4.59 -8.81 9.82
CA ILE A 89 -4.31 -9.71 10.96
C ILE A 89 -5.35 -9.53 12.08
N TYR A 90 -5.18 -10.24 13.19
CA TYR A 90 -6.08 -10.18 14.37
C TYR A 90 -7.55 -10.45 14.07
N ASN A 91 -7.82 -11.32 13.07
CA ASN A 91 -9.16 -11.66 12.60
C ASN A 91 -10.00 -10.46 12.15
N THR A 92 -9.32 -9.40 11.69
CA THR A 92 -9.96 -8.24 11.08
C THR A 92 -10.07 -8.38 9.56
N ALA A 93 -10.95 -7.60 8.96
CA ALA A 93 -11.26 -7.54 7.55
C ALA A 93 -11.79 -6.14 7.19
N GLY A 94 -12.15 -5.93 5.92
CA GLY A 94 -12.60 -4.63 5.42
C GLY A 94 -11.46 -3.85 4.77
N PHE A 95 -11.83 -2.77 4.08
CA PHE A 95 -10.89 -2.00 3.28
C PHE A 95 -9.74 -1.43 4.13
N TYR A 96 -10.03 -1.12 5.39
CA TYR A 96 -9.07 -0.56 6.35
C TYR A 96 -8.74 -1.56 7.49
N CYS A 97 -9.08 -2.85 7.34
CA CYS A 97 -9.03 -3.81 8.46
C CYS A 97 -9.82 -3.32 9.69
N ASP A 98 -10.98 -2.72 9.47
CA ASP A 98 -11.81 -1.97 10.42
C ASP A 98 -13.06 -2.72 10.88
N ARG A 99 -13.25 -3.96 10.42
CA ARG A 99 -14.33 -4.87 10.86
C ARG A 99 -13.76 -6.24 11.23
N CYS A 100 -14.51 -7.02 11.98
CA CYS A 100 -14.15 -8.43 12.19
C CYS A 100 -14.47 -9.26 10.94
N LYS A 101 -13.69 -10.33 10.73
CA LYS A 101 -14.00 -11.36 9.74
C LYS A 101 -15.34 -12.03 10.07
N ASP A 102 -15.96 -12.62 9.06
CA ASP A 102 -17.16 -13.44 9.25
C ASP A 102 -16.87 -14.57 10.25
N GLY A 103 -17.80 -14.77 11.20
CA GLY A 103 -17.60 -15.71 12.31
C GLY A 103 -16.77 -15.17 13.48
N PHE A 104 -16.39 -13.88 13.46
CA PHE A 104 -15.73 -13.20 14.57
C PHE A 104 -16.53 -11.97 15.02
N PHE A 105 -16.39 -11.61 16.29
CA PHE A 105 -17.04 -10.45 16.90
C PHE A 105 -16.09 -9.71 17.84
N GLY A 106 -16.38 -8.44 18.15
CA GLY A 106 -15.60 -7.61 19.06
C GLY A 106 -15.29 -6.23 18.49
N ASN A 107 -14.24 -5.59 19.01
CA ASN A 107 -13.82 -4.26 18.59
C ASN A 107 -12.51 -4.35 17.76
N PRO A 108 -12.55 -4.35 16.42
CA PRO A 108 -11.35 -4.47 15.56
C PRO A 108 -10.32 -3.34 15.78
N LEU A 109 -10.75 -2.21 16.35
CA LEU A 109 -9.92 -1.04 16.64
C LEU A 109 -9.41 -1.02 18.09
N ALA A 110 -9.63 -2.10 18.86
CA ALA A 110 -9.09 -2.21 20.21
C ALA A 110 -7.55 -2.08 20.19
N PRO A 111 -6.95 -1.40 21.18
CA PRO A 111 -5.50 -1.19 21.23
C PRO A 111 -4.73 -2.49 21.51
N ASN A 112 -5.32 -3.40 22.29
CA ASN A 112 -4.74 -4.71 22.56
C ASN A 112 -5.18 -5.71 21.48
N PRO A 113 -4.25 -6.37 20.77
CA PRO A 113 -4.56 -7.42 19.80
C PRO A 113 -5.48 -8.53 20.32
N ALA A 114 -5.35 -8.89 21.59
CA ALA A 114 -6.16 -9.94 22.22
C ALA A 114 -7.65 -9.55 22.37
N ASP A 115 -7.95 -8.25 22.36
CA ASP A 115 -9.29 -7.71 22.57
C ASP A 115 -9.99 -7.29 21.28
N LYS A 116 -9.34 -7.50 20.12
CA LYS A 116 -9.89 -7.14 18.81
C LYS A 116 -11.07 -8.02 18.41
N CYS A 117 -10.82 -9.04 17.60
CA CYS A 117 -11.86 -9.91 17.05
C CYS A 117 -11.69 -11.34 17.58
N LYS A 118 -12.70 -11.77 18.34
CA LYS A 118 -12.79 -13.09 18.99
C LYS A 118 -13.72 -13.99 18.18
N ALA A 119 -13.40 -15.27 18.10
CA ALA A 119 -14.21 -16.23 17.36
C ALA A 119 -15.58 -16.35 18.02
N CYS A 120 -16.65 -16.35 17.22
CA CYS A 120 -17.98 -16.64 17.69
C CYS A 120 -18.06 -18.10 18.16
N SER A 121 -18.33 -18.32 19.45
CA SER A 121 -18.72 -19.65 19.96
C SER A 121 -20.22 -19.84 19.76
N CYS A 122 -20.65 -19.91 18.49
CA CYS A 122 -22.03 -20.22 18.18
C CYS A 122 -22.33 -21.68 18.55
N ASN A 123 -23.33 -21.90 19.40
CA ASN A 123 -23.74 -23.25 19.77
C ASN A 123 -24.38 -23.93 18.54
N PRO A 124 -23.82 -25.04 18.03
CA PRO A 124 -24.32 -25.70 16.82
C PRO A 124 -25.77 -26.19 16.94
N TYR A 125 -26.31 -26.35 18.15
CA TYR A 125 -27.72 -26.72 18.38
C TYR A 125 -28.70 -25.55 18.26
N GLY A 126 -28.22 -24.30 18.23
CA GLY A 126 -29.06 -23.09 18.20
C GLY A 126 -28.81 -22.14 17.03
N THR A 127 -27.82 -22.40 16.17
CA THR A 127 -27.51 -21.54 15.01
C THR A 127 -27.93 -22.18 13.69
N VAL A 128 -28.61 -21.38 12.84
CA VAL A 128 -28.84 -21.70 11.43
C VAL A 128 -27.49 -21.82 10.72
N LYS A 129 -27.24 -22.97 10.07
CA LYS A 129 -26.08 -23.15 9.19
C LYS A 129 -26.23 -22.19 8.00
N GLN A 130 -25.25 -21.29 7.84
CA GLN A 130 -25.10 -20.46 6.63
C GLN A 130 -24.39 -21.24 5.54
#